data_AF-A0A959ZE08-F1
#
_entry.id   AF-A0A959ZE08-F1
#
_cell.length_a   1.000
_cell.length_b   1.000
_cell.length_c   1.000
_cell.angle_alpha   90.00
_cell.angle_beta   90.00
_cell.angle_gamma   90.00
#
_symmetry.space_group_name_H-M   'P 1'
#
loop_
_entity.id
_entity.type
_entity.pdbx_description
1 polymer ?
#
loop_
_entity_poly.entity_id
_entity_poly.type
_entity_poly.pdbx_seq_one_letter_code
_entity_poly.pdbx_strand_id
1 'polypeptide(L)'
;MILWFGRDTTFSVDEMDLFMETPDLDLRGAFEPHVGHLILTTRILYRAIFSTFGVGYLPFQLLTVGVVILNAGLFLAYASRRIGKLAALAPALVLLVFGSDPLHVLAGNGFTIIGALACGLGALLALDRGDRKGDVIAAGLLCLGVVTYSVALPFVVGVAISILLRRDRWQRAWIFLVPVALYFAWWLWTLGLDSSSEGELAPRDVLLWPSWAYQSLSAVLGALAGLDYSFGDGGSE
;
A
#
# COMPACT_ATOMS: atom_id res chain seq x y z
N MET A 1 -5.28 16.33 11.97
CA MET A 1 -6.13 16.85 10.87
C MET A 1 -7.18 15.84 10.43
N ILE A 2 -6.82 14.60 10.13
CA ILE A 2 -7.74 13.54 9.66
C ILE A 2 -9.00 13.42 10.53
N LEU A 3 -8.85 13.24 11.84
CA LEU A 3 -10.00 13.12 12.77
C LEU A 3 -10.85 14.39 12.91
N TRP A 4 -10.26 15.57 12.66
CA TRP A 4 -10.99 16.83 12.75
C TRP A 4 -11.82 17.10 11.48
N PHE A 5 -11.25 16.84 10.30
CA PHE A 5 -11.94 17.00 9.02
C PHE A 5 -12.92 15.86 8.72
N GLY A 6 -12.66 14.65 9.22
CA GLY A 6 -13.52 13.49 9.00
C GLY A 6 -14.65 13.31 10.04
N ARG A 7 -14.85 14.25 10.97
CA ARG A 7 -15.76 14.04 12.12
C ARG A 7 -17.23 13.83 11.76
N ASP A 8 -17.64 14.26 10.57
CA ASP A 8 -19.01 14.15 10.05
C ASP A 8 -19.06 13.39 8.70
N THR A 9 -17.96 12.70 8.34
CA THR A 9 -17.88 11.93 7.08
C THR A 9 -18.37 10.50 7.25
N THR A 10 -18.95 9.95 6.19
CA THR A 10 -19.36 8.54 6.09
C THR A 10 -18.59 7.85 4.96
N PHE A 11 -18.96 6.62 4.63
CA PHE A 11 -18.32 5.83 3.58
C PHE A 11 -18.30 6.58 2.24
N SER A 12 -17.13 6.59 1.59
CA SER A 12 -16.97 7.04 0.21
C SER A 12 -17.69 6.09 -0.76
N VAL A 13 -17.72 6.46 -2.05
CA VAL A 13 -18.29 5.61 -3.10
C VAL A 13 -17.58 4.26 -3.16
N ASP A 14 -16.23 4.26 -3.16
CA ASP A 14 -15.43 3.02 -3.18
C ASP A 14 -15.63 2.17 -1.91
N GLU A 15 -15.88 2.82 -0.77
CA GLU A 15 -16.15 2.13 0.48
C GLU A 15 -17.56 1.56 0.56
N MET A 16 -18.50 2.11 -0.21
CA MET A 16 -19.87 1.63 -0.23
C MET A 16 -19.94 0.22 -0.83
N ASP A 17 -19.11 -0.08 -1.83
CA ASP A 17 -19.00 -1.43 -2.39
C ASP A 17 -18.51 -2.42 -1.32
N LEU A 18 -17.47 -2.06 -0.57
CA LEU A 18 -16.99 -2.87 0.56
C LEU A 18 -18.06 -3.01 1.65
N PHE A 19 -18.78 -1.94 1.96
CA PHE A 19 -19.87 -1.97 2.93
C PHE A 19 -20.98 -2.94 2.52
N MET A 20 -21.36 -2.95 1.24
CA MET A 20 -22.41 -3.84 0.71
C MET A 20 -21.95 -5.29 0.57
N GLU A 21 -20.68 -5.54 0.20
CA GLU A 21 -20.12 -6.88 0.02
C GLU A 21 -19.79 -7.59 1.35
N THR A 22 -19.51 -6.84 2.41
CA THR A 22 -18.99 -7.41 3.67
C THR A 22 -19.94 -8.37 4.42
N PRO A 23 -21.27 -8.12 4.50
CA PRO A 23 -22.19 -9.01 5.24
C PRO A 23 -22.18 -10.46 4.73
N ASP A 24 -22.06 -10.64 3.41
CA ASP A 24 -22.08 -11.95 2.75
C ASP A 24 -20.66 -12.46 2.42
N LEU A 25 -19.62 -11.90 3.06
CA LEU A 25 -18.23 -12.25 2.78
C LEU A 25 -17.93 -13.72 3.13
N ASP A 26 -17.84 -14.55 2.10
CA ASP A 26 -17.37 -15.92 2.18
C ASP A 26 -15.86 -16.01 1.82
N LEU A 27 -15.30 -17.22 1.89
CA LEU A 27 -13.88 -17.41 1.58
C LEU A 27 -13.56 -17.03 0.13
N ARG A 28 -14.45 -17.32 -0.82
CA ARG A 28 -14.25 -17.02 -2.23
C ARG A 28 -14.27 -15.51 -2.48
N GLY A 29 -15.30 -14.83 -1.99
CA GLY A 29 -15.45 -13.37 -2.06
C GLY A 29 -14.28 -12.65 -1.38
N ALA A 30 -13.62 -13.24 -0.38
CA ALA A 30 -12.42 -12.67 0.19
C ALA A 30 -11.21 -12.63 -0.79
N PHE A 31 -11.13 -13.56 -1.75
CA PHE A 31 -10.07 -13.62 -2.77
C PHE A 31 -10.46 -12.98 -4.10
N GLU A 32 -11.72 -12.63 -4.33
CA GLU A 32 -12.14 -12.02 -5.60
C GLU A 32 -11.42 -10.69 -5.86
N PRO A 33 -11.02 -10.40 -7.11
CA PRO A 33 -10.35 -9.16 -7.44
C PRO A 33 -11.28 -7.97 -7.22
N HIS A 34 -10.80 -6.92 -6.55
CA HIS A 34 -11.50 -5.65 -6.41
C HIS A 34 -10.72 -4.59 -7.19
N VAL A 35 -11.31 -4.08 -8.27
CA VAL A 35 -10.66 -3.11 -9.19
C VAL A 35 -9.28 -3.62 -9.66
N GLY A 36 -9.18 -4.93 -9.94
CA GLY A 36 -7.93 -5.56 -10.38
C GLY A 36 -6.86 -5.77 -9.29
N HIS A 37 -7.21 -5.55 -8.02
CA HIS A 37 -6.31 -5.72 -6.89
C HIS A 37 -6.80 -6.78 -5.90
N LEU A 38 -5.83 -7.44 -5.27
CA LEU A 38 -6.08 -8.32 -4.13
C LEU A 38 -6.16 -7.46 -2.86
N ILE A 39 -7.32 -7.46 -2.21
CA ILE A 39 -7.60 -6.71 -0.98
C ILE A 39 -8.12 -7.61 0.15
N LEU A 40 -7.58 -8.84 0.22
CA LEU A 40 -8.00 -9.87 1.17
C LEU A 40 -7.94 -9.37 2.62
N THR A 41 -6.81 -8.77 3.00
CA THR A 41 -6.62 -8.25 4.36
C THR A 41 -7.62 -7.14 4.67
N THR A 42 -7.89 -6.26 3.72
CA THR A 42 -8.88 -5.20 3.86
C THR A 42 -10.27 -5.76 4.09
N ARG A 43 -10.74 -6.69 3.24
CA ARG A 43 -12.08 -7.30 3.39
C ARG A 43 -12.25 -7.98 4.76
N ILE A 44 -11.22 -8.70 5.22
CA ILE A 44 -11.23 -9.33 6.55
C ILE A 44 -11.30 -8.26 7.67
N LEU A 45 -10.55 -7.17 7.54
CA LEU A 45 -10.56 -6.09 8.53
C LEU A 45 -11.89 -5.35 8.55
N TYR A 46 -12.49 -5.04 7.39
CA TYR A 46 -13.83 -4.46 7.30
C TYR A 46 -14.86 -5.36 8.01
N ARG A 47 -14.83 -6.67 7.72
CA ARG A 47 -15.71 -7.64 8.39
C ARG A 47 -15.52 -7.65 9.91
N ALA A 48 -14.28 -7.70 10.37
CA ALA A 48 -13.96 -7.72 11.80
C ALA A 48 -14.38 -6.43 12.51
N ILE A 49 -14.21 -5.27 11.86
CA ILE A 49 -14.63 -3.98 12.40
C ILE A 49 -16.15 -3.92 12.48
N PHE A 50 -16.87 -4.27 11.41
CA PHE A 50 -18.33 -4.26 11.42
C PHE A 50 -18.90 -5.23 12.46
N SER A 51 -18.31 -6.42 12.63
CA SER A 51 -18.78 -7.39 13.64
C SER A 51 -18.52 -6.95 15.09
N THR A 52 -17.53 -6.08 15.32
CA THR A 52 -17.10 -5.70 16.68
C THR A 52 -17.62 -4.33 17.10
N PHE A 53 -17.62 -3.37 16.18
CA PHE A 53 -17.92 -1.95 16.43
C PHE A 53 -19.18 -1.47 15.69
N GLY A 54 -19.80 -2.31 14.85
CA GLY A 54 -20.94 -1.94 14.03
C GLY A 54 -20.56 -1.00 12.88
N VAL A 55 -21.54 -0.26 12.36
CA VAL A 55 -21.41 0.61 11.17
C VAL A 55 -20.72 1.96 11.46
N GLY A 56 -20.15 2.14 12.65
CA GLY A 56 -19.46 3.37 13.01
C GLY A 56 -18.21 3.57 12.15
N TYR A 57 -17.98 4.81 11.69
CA TYR A 57 -16.85 5.13 10.81
C TYR A 57 -15.53 5.40 11.57
N LEU A 58 -15.63 5.73 12.86
CA LEU A 58 -14.47 6.07 13.71
C LEU A 58 -13.37 4.99 13.76
N PRO A 59 -13.66 3.68 13.86
CA PRO A 59 -12.62 2.64 13.86
C PRO A 59 -11.76 2.64 12.59
N PHE A 60 -12.38 2.89 11.43
CA PHE A 60 -11.65 2.99 10.15
C PHE A 60 -10.72 4.19 10.14
N GLN A 61 -11.19 5.34 10.61
CA GLN A 61 -10.35 6.55 10.72
C GLN A 61 -9.18 6.36 11.68
N LEU A 62 -9.42 5.74 12.84
CA LEU A 62 -8.35 5.46 13.81
C LEU A 62 -7.32 4.48 13.22
N LEU A 63 -7.77 3.47 12.48
CA LEU A 63 -6.89 2.53 11.79
C LEU A 63 -6.03 3.26 10.74
N THR A 64 -6.64 4.06 9.86
CA THR A 64 -5.91 4.85 8.85
C THR A 64 -4.88 5.77 9.50
N VAL A 65 -5.25 6.52 10.54
CA VAL A 65 -4.32 7.38 11.29
C VAL A 65 -3.17 6.57 11.89
N GLY A 66 -3.47 5.43 12.52
CA GLY A 66 -2.47 4.56 13.12
C GLY A 66 -1.45 4.06 12.10
N VAL A 67 -1.92 3.67 10.91
CA VAL A 67 -1.05 3.18 9.83
C VAL A 67 -0.23 4.30 9.19
N VAL A 68 -0.75 5.52 9.09
CA VAL A 68 0.03 6.70 8.66
C VAL A 68 1.19 6.97 9.64
N ILE A 69 0.90 6.99 10.94
CA ILE A 69 1.92 7.19 11.99
C ILE A 69 2.96 6.06 11.94
N LEU A 70 2.51 4.81 11.75
CA LEU A 70 3.38 3.65 11.61
C LEU A 70 4.33 3.81 10.41
N ASN A 71 3.84 4.21 9.24
CA ASN A 71 4.68 4.44 8.07
C ASN A 71 5.73 5.52 8.30
N ALA A 72 5.33 6.67 8.85
CA ALA A 72 6.26 7.74 9.17
C ALA A 72 7.35 7.27 10.16
N GLY A 73 6.97 6.50 11.17
CA GLY A 73 7.89 5.90 12.14
C GLY A 73 8.86 4.89 11.50
N LEU A 74 8.35 3.98 10.66
CA LEU A 74 9.16 2.99 9.94
C LEU A 74 10.12 3.67 8.97
N PHE A 75 9.65 4.65 8.19
CA PHE A 75 10.50 5.41 7.29
C PHE A 75 11.59 6.17 8.04
N LEU A 76 11.24 6.85 9.14
CA LEU A 76 12.22 7.55 9.97
C LEU A 76 13.26 6.57 10.53
N ALA A 77 12.84 5.40 11.03
CA ALA A 77 13.75 4.38 11.54
C ALA A 77 14.69 3.85 10.46
N TYR A 78 14.18 3.67 9.23
CA TYR A 78 14.97 3.21 8.09
C TYR A 78 15.96 4.27 7.61
N ALA A 79 15.49 5.50 7.36
CA ALA A 79 16.31 6.61 6.88
C ALA A 79 17.36 7.03 7.92
N SER A 80 17.02 7.03 9.22
CA SER A 80 17.94 7.39 10.29
C SER A 80 19.19 6.52 10.35
N ARG A 81 19.09 5.25 9.91
CA ARG A 81 20.24 4.34 9.84
C ARG A 81 21.24 4.70 8.74
N ARG A 82 20.84 5.51 7.76
CA ARG A 82 21.65 5.83 6.57
C ARG A 82 22.18 7.24 6.53
N ILE A 83 21.35 8.21 6.89
CA ILE A 83 21.68 9.64 6.79
C ILE A 83 21.67 10.36 8.15
N GLY A 84 21.42 9.63 9.24
CA GLY A 84 21.32 10.19 10.59
C GLY A 84 19.93 10.76 10.91
N LYS A 85 19.60 10.83 12.21
CA LYS A 85 18.24 11.17 12.70
C LYS A 85 17.77 12.56 12.26
N LEU A 86 18.63 13.57 12.35
CA LEU A 86 18.28 14.96 12.04
C LEU A 86 18.00 15.17 10.55
N ALA A 87 18.80 14.55 9.67
CA ALA A 87 18.57 14.61 8.23
C ALA A 87 17.35 13.79 7.80
N ALA A 88 17.07 12.67 8.48
CA ALA A 88 15.90 11.83 8.21
C ALA A 88 14.57 12.44 8.67
N LEU A 89 14.59 13.39 9.61
CA LEU A 89 13.38 14.05 10.10
C LEU A 89 12.69 14.86 9.00
N ALA A 90 13.44 15.58 8.16
CA ALA A 90 12.87 16.41 7.11
C ALA A 90 11.98 15.60 6.13
N PRO A 91 12.46 14.52 5.48
CA PRO A 91 11.61 13.72 4.59
C PRO A 91 10.53 12.93 5.34
N ALA A 92 10.75 12.53 6.61
CA ALA A 92 9.73 11.87 7.41
C ALA A 92 8.57 12.80 7.79
N LEU A 93 8.86 14.06 8.12
CA LEU A 93 7.87 15.10 8.38
C LEU A 93 7.09 15.45 7.12
N VAL A 94 7.78 15.51 5.97
CA VAL A 94 7.11 15.62 4.67
C VAL A 94 6.16 14.44 4.50
N LEU A 95 6.57 13.18 4.61
CA LEU A 95 5.63 12.05 4.48
C LEU A 95 4.46 12.07 5.48
N LEU A 96 4.66 12.61 6.68
CA LEU A 96 3.62 12.69 7.71
C LEU A 96 2.57 13.77 7.43
N VAL A 97 2.97 14.88 6.80
CA VAL A 97 2.12 16.06 6.57
C VAL A 97 1.67 16.15 5.11
N PHE A 98 2.46 15.61 4.19
CA PHE A 98 2.28 15.64 2.75
C PHE A 98 1.36 14.49 2.33
N GLY A 99 0.06 14.70 2.53
CA GLY A 99 -0.98 13.87 1.93
C GLY A 99 -1.14 14.25 0.47
N SER A 100 -0.29 13.71 -0.41
CA SER A 100 -0.46 13.87 -1.88
C SER A 100 -1.76 13.26 -2.39
N ASP A 101 -2.42 12.44 -1.56
CA ASP A 101 -3.74 11.90 -1.80
C ASP A 101 -4.64 12.18 -0.57
N PRO A 102 -5.22 13.40 -0.48
CA PRO A 102 -6.08 13.76 0.63
C PRO A 102 -7.32 12.87 0.67
N LEU A 103 -7.80 12.33 -0.46
CA LEU A 103 -8.94 11.44 -0.49
C LEU A 103 -8.66 10.13 0.25
N HIS A 104 -7.55 9.45 -0.03
CA HIS A 104 -7.21 8.20 0.68
C HIS A 104 -6.79 8.44 2.13
N VAL A 105 -6.25 9.61 2.46
CA VAL A 105 -5.89 9.95 3.85
C VAL A 105 -7.12 10.29 4.70
N LEU A 106 -8.18 10.83 4.10
CA LEU A 106 -9.46 11.12 4.77
C LEU A 106 -10.45 9.95 4.69
N ALA A 107 -10.38 9.13 3.65
CA ALA A 107 -11.22 7.95 3.48
C ALA A 107 -10.79 6.81 4.41
N GLY A 108 -11.79 6.10 4.93
CA GLY A 108 -11.62 5.01 5.89
C GLY A 108 -10.93 3.81 5.27
N ASN A 109 -10.92 3.65 3.94
CA ASN A 109 -10.22 2.60 3.21
C ASN A 109 -8.73 2.85 3.00
N GLY A 110 -8.24 4.06 3.32
CA GLY A 110 -6.84 4.46 3.13
C GLY A 110 -5.82 3.53 3.77
N PHE A 111 -6.18 2.88 4.88
CA PHE A 111 -5.32 1.89 5.52
C PHE A 111 -4.97 0.69 4.63
N THR A 112 -5.73 0.41 3.57
CA THR A 112 -5.44 -0.66 2.60
C THR A 112 -4.11 -0.40 1.90
N ILE A 113 -4.01 0.74 1.23
CA ILE A 113 -2.83 1.12 0.45
C ILE A 113 -1.68 1.45 1.40
N ILE A 114 -1.97 2.26 2.41
CA ILE A 114 -0.96 2.74 3.36
C ILE A 114 -0.47 1.59 4.26
N GLY A 115 -1.30 0.59 4.53
CA GLY A 115 -0.94 -0.62 5.27
C GLY A 115 -0.01 -1.54 4.49
N ALA A 116 -0.25 -1.69 3.19
CA ALA A 116 0.67 -2.40 2.31
C ALA A 116 2.06 -1.73 2.25
N LEU A 117 2.10 -0.38 2.25
CA LEU A 117 3.36 0.39 2.38
C LEU A 117 4.08 0.10 3.71
N ALA A 118 3.34 0.07 4.82
CA ALA A 118 3.92 -0.21 6.14
C ALA A 118 4.54 -1.60 6.17
N CYS A 119 3.89 -2.59 5.56
CA CYS A 119 4.41 -3.94 5.42
C CYS A 119 5.70 -3.97 4.61
N GLY A 120 5.76 -3.26 3.48
CA GLY A 120 6.95 -3.13 2.65
C GLY A 120 8.14 -2.47 3.38
N LEU A 121 7.91 -1.33 4.04
CA LEU A 121 8.94 -0.64 4.83
C LEU A 121 9.41 -1.49 6.03
N GLY A 122 8.46 -2.16 6.70
CA GLY A 122 8.76 -3.08 7.79
C GLY A 122 9.59 -4.28 7.32
N ALA A 123 9.32 -4.81 6.12
CA ALA A 123 10.11 -5.89 5.54
C ALA A 123 11.55 -5.46 5.25
N LEU A 124 11.76 -4.26 4.70
CA LEU A 124 13.11 -3.71 4.48
C LEU A 124 13.87 -3.54 5.80
N LEU A 125 13.21 -3.01 6.84
CA LEU A 125 13.81 -2.87 8.17
C LEU A 125 14.14 -4.21 8.85
N ALA A 126 13.30 -5.22 8.64
CA ALA A 126 13.52 -6.57 9.13
C ALA A 126 14.70 -7.24 8.41
N LEU A 127 14.81 -7.04 7.09
CA LEU A 127 15.92 -7.56 6.29
C LEU A 127 17.27 -6.93 6.65
N ASP A 128 17.28 -5.65 7.05
CA ASP A 128 18.48 -4.95 7.54
C ASP A 128 19.06 -5.59 8.82
N ARG A 129 18.27 -6.38 9.57
CA ARG A 129 18.78 -7.08 10.77
C ARG A 129 19.81 -8.16 10.44
N GLY A 130 19.75 -8.72 9.23
CA GLY A 130 20.69 -9.75 8.77
C GLY A 130 20.55 -11.13 9.43
N ASP A 131 19.62 -11.32 10.38
CA ASP A 131 19.37 -12.57 11.10
C ASP A 131 18.21 -13.38 10.49
N ARG A 132 18.16 -14.69 10.79
CA ARG A 132 17.07 -15.58 10.33
C ARG A 132 15.68 -15.11 10.79
N LYS A 133 15.60 -14.49 11.97
CA LYS A 133 14.35 -13.91 12.48
C LYS A 133 13.90 -12.75 11.60
N GLY A 134 14.82 -11.86 11.22
CA GLY A 134 14.57 -10.79 10.27
C GLY A 134 14.09 -11.31 8.91
N ASP A 135 14.68 -12.38 8.40
CA ASP A 135 14.26 -12.99 7.13
C ASP A 135 12.81 -13.52 7.19
N VAL A 136 12.43 -14.20 8.27
CA VAL A 136 11.04 -14.69 8.48
C VAL A 136 10.06 -13.53 8.62
N ILE A 137 10.41 -12.50 9.38
CA ILE A 137 9.56 -11.31 9.54
C ILE A 137 9.41 -10.60 8.19
N ALA A 138 10.49 -10.44 7.42
CA ALA A 138 10.46 -9.80 6.12
C ALA A 138 9.55 -10.57 5.14
N ALA A 139 9.70 -11.88 5.05
CA ALA A 139 8.85 -12.71 4.20
C ALA A 139 7.37 -12.63 4.60
N GLY A 140 7.07 -12.71 5.91
CA GLY A 140 5.71 -12.59 6.43
C GLY A 140 5.08 -11.23 6.14
N LEU A 141 5.82 -10.14 6.34
CA LEU A 141 5.36 -8.78 6.03
C LEU A 141 5.15 -8.59 4.53
N LEU A 142 6.04 -9.11 3.67
CA LEU A 142 5.82 -9.04 2.22
C LEU A 142 4.56 -9.82 1.79
N CYS A 143 4.35 -11.02 2.36
CA CYS A 143 3.13 -11.79 2.09
C CYS A 143 1.88 -11.00 2.51
N LEU A 144 1.89 -10.44 3.73
CA LEU A 144 0.80 -9.62 4.25
C LEU A 144 0.54 -8.40 3.35
N GLY A 145 1.60 -7.69 2.95
CA GLY A 145 1.49 -6.55 2.05
C GLY A 145 0.86 -6.92 0.71
N VAL A 146 1.31 -8.02 0.11
CA VAL A 146 0.81 -8.52 -1.19
C VAL A 146 -0.67 -8.93 -1.14
N VAL A 147 -1.13 -9.54 -0.04
CA VAL A 147 -2.56 -9.85 0.14
C VAL A 147 -3.40 -8.64 0.59
N THR A 148 -2.76 -7.53 0.94
CA THR A 148 -3.43 -6.28 1.29
C THR A 148 -3.62 -5.40 0.07
N TYR A 149 -2.55 -5.14 -0.70
CA TYR A 149 -2.60 -4.31 -1.88
C TYR A 149 -1.39 -4.49 -2.81
N SER A 150 -1.59 -4.27 -4.11
CA SER A 150 -0.57 -4.42 -5.16
C SER A 150 0.63 -3.47 -5.02
N VAL A 151 0.48 -2.37 -4.28
CA VAL A 151 1.56 -1.42 -3.94
C VAL A 151 2.69 -2.07 -3.12
N ALA A 152 2.49 -3.26 -2.55
CA ALA A 152 3.57 -4.04 -1.94
C ALA A 152 4.54 -4.67 -2.96
N LEU A 153 4.14 -4.85 -4.23
CA LEU A 153 4.95 -5.53 -5.25
C LEU A 153 6.32 -4.84 -5.51
N PRO A 154 6.41 -3.50 -5.63
CA PRO A 154 7.70 -2.80 -5.70
C PRO A 154 8.64 -3.13 -4.54
N PHE A 155 8.12 -3.36 -3.32
CA PHE A 155 8.94 -3.75 -2.18
C PHE A 155 9.45 -5.18 -2.30
N VAL A 156 8.63 -6.09 -2.84
CA VAL A 156 9.07 -7.46 -3.18
C VAL A 156 10.22 -7.42 -4.17
N VAL A 157 10.13 -6.56 -5.20
CA VAL A 157 11.21 -6.34 -6.19
C VAL A 157 12.46 -5.76 -5.52
N GLY A 158 12.30 -4.73 -4.67
CA GLY A 158 13.41 -4.13 -3.93
C GLY A 158 14.14 -5.14 -3.04
N VAL A 159 13.38 -6.01 -2.34
CA VAL A 159 13.93 -7.10 -1.54
C VAL A 159 14.62 -8.13 -2.43
N ALA A 160 14.01 -8.53 -3.55
CA ALA A 160 14.61 -9.46 -4.50
C ALA A 160 15.96 -8.96 -5.01
N ILE A 161 16.03 -7.71 -5.47
CA ILE A 161 17.29 -7.09 -5.92
C ILE A 161 18.32 -7.09 -4.78
N SER A 162 17.92 -6.68 -3.57
CA SER A 162 18.83 -6.63 -2.42
C SER A 162 19.41 -8.00 -2.05
N ILE A 163 18.65 -9.09 -2.24
CA ILE A 163 19.08 -10.46 -1.96
C ILE A 163 19.94 -11.00 -3.11
N LEU A 164 19.55 -10.74 -4.36
CA LEU A 164 20.27 -11.20 -5.56
C LEU A 164 21.69 -10.62 -5.67
N LEU A 165 21.90 -9.42 -5.11
CA LEU A 165 23.22 -8.79 -4.99
C LEU A 165 24.09 -9.40 -3.88
N ARG A 166 23.54 -10.21 -2.97
CA ARG A 166 24.30 -10.86 -1.89
C ARG A 166 24.87 -12.21 -2.33
N ARG A 167 25.94 -12.64 -1.66
CA ARG A 167 26.58 -13.94 -1.90
C ARG A 167 25.71 -15.13 -1.46
N ASP A 168 24.87 -14.95 -0.45
CA ASP A 168 23.96 -15.95 0.11
C ASP A 168 22.57 -15.97 -0.59
N ARG A 169 22.47 -15.38 -1.80
CA ARG A 169 21.22 -15.24 -2.57
C ARG A 169 20.34 -16.48 -2.62
N TRP A 170 20.92 -17.66 -2.85
CA TRP A 170 20.16 -18.91 -2.98
C TRP A 170 19.55 -19.37 -1.66
N GLN A 171 20.20 -19.08 -0.53
CA GLN A 171 19.69 -19.44 0.80
C GLN A 171 18.57 -18.52 1.26
N ARG A 172 18.53 -17.29 0.75
CA ARG A 172 17.53 -16.26 1.12
C ARG A 172 16.50 -15.99 0.03
N ALA A 173 16.56 -16.66 -1.12
CA ALA A 173 15.65 -16.43 -2.25
C ALA A 173 14.18 -16.66 -1.88
N TRP A 174 13.90 -17.57 -0.94
CA TRP A 174 12.55 -17.85 -0.45
C TRP A 174 11.85 -16.59 0.12
N ILE A 175 12.58 -15.60 0.62
CA ILE A 175 12.01 -14.37 1.22
C ILE A 175 11.15 -13.61 0.21
N PHE A 176 11.59 -13.53 -1.05
CA PHE A 176 10.81 -12.88 -2.12
C PHE A 176 10.04 -13.89 -2.98
N LEU A 177 10.55 -15.12 -3.13
CA LEU A 177 9.86 -16.14 -3.94
C LEU A 177 8.51 -16.56 -3.35
N VAL A 178 8.39 -16.65 -2.02
CA VAL A 178 7.11 -16.99 -1.36
C VAL A 178 6.02 -15.94 -1.66
N PRO A 179 6.22 -14.63 -1.41
CA PRO A 179 5.21 -13.62 -1.73
C PRO A 179 4.95 -13.51 -3.24
N VAL A 180 5.96 -13.69 -4.11
CA VAL A 180 5.75 -13.77 -5.56
C VAL A 180 4.87 -14.96 -5.95
N ALA A 181 5.17 -16.15 -5.43
CA ALA A 181 4.39 -17.36 -5.71
C ALA A 181 2.95 -17.23 -5.21
N LEU A 182 2.75 -16.60 -4.05
CA LEU A 182 1.42 -16.31 -3.50
C LEU A 182 0.63 -15.41 -4.45
N TYR A 183 1.20 -14.27 -4.84
CA TYR A 183 0.54 -13.34 -5.76
C TYR A 183 0.25 -13.99 -7.12
N PHE A 184 1.20 -14.75 -7.64
CA PHE A 184 1.06 -15.42 -8.92
C PHE A 184 -0.01 -16.51 -8.90
N ALA A 185 -0.09 -17.28 -7.81
CA ALA A 185 -1.15 -18.27 -7.63
C ALA A 185 -2.54 -17.61 -7.58
N TRP A 186 -2.65 -16.48 -6.90
CA TRP A 186 -3.89 -15.69 -6.90
C TRP A 186 -4.22 -15.15 -8.29
N TRP A 187 -3.25 -14.55 -8.98
CA TRP A 187 -3.44 -14.00 -10.32
C TRP A 187 -3.89 -15.07 -11.33
N LEU A 188 -3.25 -16.25 -11.32
CA LEU A 188 -3.67 -17.38 -12.15
C LEU A 188 -5.10 -17.84 -11.86
N TRP A 189 -5.51 -17.82 -10.59
CA TRP A 189 -6.89 -18.12 -10.20
C TRP A 189 -7.87 -17.07 -10.73
N THR A 190 -7.49 -15.78 -10.74
CA THR A 190 -8.34 -14.71 -11.29
C THR A 190 -8.53 -14.77 -12.79
N LEU A 191 -7.61 -15.36 -13.56
CA LEU A 191 -7.77 -15.56 -15.01
C LEU A 191 -8.94 -16.48 -15.37
N GLY A 192 -9.39 -17.31 -14.41
CA GLY A 192 -10.56 -18.17 -14.58
C GLY A 192 -11.89 -17.50 -14.25
N LEU A 193 -11.88 -16.22 -13.84
CA LEU A 193 -13.08 -15.43 -13.56
C LEU A 193 -13.36 -14.53 -14.77
N ASP A 194 -14.58 -14.58 -15.31
CA ASP A 194 -15.04 -13.73 -16.43
C ASP A 194 -14.95 -12.22 -16.11
N SER A 195 -14.70 -11.86 -14.84
CA SER A 195 -14.55 -10.51 -14.31
C SER A 195 -13.11 -9.97 -14.36
N SER A 196 -12.13 -10.72 -14.86
CA SER A 196 -10.80 -10.17 -15.08
C SER A 196 -10.88 -9.10 -16.15
N SER A 197 -10.78 -7.84 -15.74
CA SER A 197 -10.69 -6.66 -16.58
C SER A 197 -10.05 -6.99 -17.94
N GLU A 198 -10.77 -6.72 -19.03
CA GLU A 198 -10.36 -6.79 -20.44
C GLU A 198 -9.19 -5.83 -20.78
N GLY A 199 -8.27 -5.59 -19.84
CA GLY A 199 -6.99 -4.97 -20.08
C GLY A 199 -5.99 -6.07 -20.41
N GLU A 200 -6.00 -6.52 -21.67
CA GLU A 200 -4.84 -7.21 -22.26
C GLU A 200 -3.58 -6.45 -21.82
N LEU A 201 -2.72 -7.06 -21.01
CA LEU A 201 -1.35 -6.63 -20.81
C LEU A 201 -0.66 -6.74 -22.17
N ALA A 202 -0.85 -5.75 -23.02
CA ALA A 202 -0.24 -5.73 -24.31
C ALA A 202 1.26 -5.48 -24.06
N PRO A 203 2.17 -6.19 -24.77
CA PRO A 203 3.61 -5.99 -24.59
C PRO A 203 4.06 -4.52 -24.72
N ARG A 204 3.26 -3.69 -25.39
CA ARG A 204 3.44 -2.24 -25.52
C ARG A 204 3.34 -1.50 -24.18
N ASP A 205 2.57 -1.98 -23.21
CA ASP A 205 2.38 -1.30 -21.92
C ASP A 205 3.64 -1.38 -21.05
N VAL A 206 4.47 -2.41 -21.27
CA VAL A 206 5.78 -2.55 -20.63
C VAL A 206 6.75 -1.45 -21.10
N LEU A 207 6.63 -1.00 -22.36
CA LEU A 207 7.43 0.13 -22.85
C LEU A 207 7.03 1.46 -22.21
N LEU A 208 5.84 1.55 -21.61
CA LEU A 208 5.36 2.76 -20.94
C LEU A 208 5.80 2.84 -19.46
N TRP A 209 6.36 1.77 -18.89
CA TRP A 209 6.81 1.77 -17.49
C TRP A 209 7.83 2.88 -17.16
N PRO A 210 8.83 3.18 -18.01
CA PRO A 210 9.74 4.29 -17.75
C PRO A 210 9.03 5.65 -17.75
N SER A 211 8.07 5.87 -18.66
CA SER A 211 7.28 7.11 -18.68
C SER A 211 6.41 7.25 -17.44
N TRP A 212 5.79 6.17 -16.97
CA TRP A 212 5.01 6.16 -15.74
C TRP A 212 5.86 6.44 -14.51
N ALA A 213 7.07 5.89 -14.44
CA ALA A 213 8.02 6.19 -13.37
C ALA A 213 8.42 7.67 -13.38
N TYR A 214 8.67 8.23 -14.57
CA TYR A 214 8.98 9.66 -14.73
C TYR A 214 7.79 10.55 -14.30
N GLN A 215 6.58 10.22 -14.75
CA GLN A 215 5.36 10.94 -14.39
C GLN A 215 5.07 10.89 -12.88
N SER A 216 5.25 9.72 -12.27
CA SER A 216 5.09 9.56 -10.82
C SER A 216 6.11 10.41 -10.05
N LEU A 217 7.37 10.41 -10.51
CA LEU A 217 8.42 11.23 -9.92
C LEU A 217 8.14 12.72 -10.13
N SER A 218 7.70 13.13 -11.31
CA SER A 218 7.36 14.52 -11.61
C SER A 218 6.16 15.00 -10.81
N ALA A 219 5.16 14.16 -10.60
CA ALA A 219 4.00 14.47 -9.76
C ALA A 219 4.44 14.66 -8.29
N VAL A 220 5.25 13.76 -7.75
CA VAL A 220 5.78 13.90 -6.38
C VAL A 220 6.63 15.16 -6.24
N LEU A 221 7.55 15.42 -7.18
CA LEU A 221 8.40 16.60 -7.15
C LEU A 221 7.60 17.90 -7.36
N GLY A 222 6.62 17.89 -8.27
CA GLY A 222 5.72 19.01 -8.54
C GLY A 222 4.87 19.32 -7.32
N ALA A 223 4.31 18.31 -6.68
CA ALA A 223 3.57 18.46 -5.45
C ALA A 223 4.47 19.00 -4.32
N LEU A 224 5.67 18.44 -4.13
CA LEU A 224 6.63 18.92 -3.11
C LEU A 224 7.09 20.36 -3.34
N ALA A 225 7.23 20.76 -4.61
CA ALA A 225 7.57 22.12 -5.01
C ALA A 225 6.35 23.07 -4.98
N GLY A 226 5.14 22.56 -4.74
CA GLY A 226 3.89 23.34 -4.78
C GLY A 226 3.45 23.75 -6.19
N LEU A 227 4.03 23.13 -7.23
CA LEU A 227 3.76 23.42 -8.65
C LEU A 227 2.50 22.73 -9.18
N ASP A 228 2.01 21.71 -8.49
CA ASP A 228 0.85 20.91 -8.90
C ASP A 228 -0.50 21.52 -8.47
N TYR A 229 -0.45 22.65 -7.76
CA TYR A 229 -1.66 23.38 -7.37
C TYR A 229 -2.08 24.31 -8.51
N SER A 230 -3.08 23.89 -9.29
CA SER A 230 -3.81 24.82 -10.17
C SER A 230 -4.54 25.82 -9.29
N PHE A 231 -3.95 27.02 -9.12
CA PHE A 231 -4.76 28.18 -8.79
C PHE A 231 -5.68 28.35 -10.00
N GLY A 232 -6.95 27.95 -9.85
CA GLY A 232 -7.91 28.00 -10.94
C GLY A 232 -7.79 29.34 -11.66
N ASP A 233 -7.68 29.29 -12.99
CA ASP A 233 -7.67 30.50 -13.81
C ASP A 233 -8.91 31.32 -13.46
N GLY A 234 -8.71 32.34 -12.62
CA GLY A 234 -9.62 33.47 -12.48
C GLY A 234 -9.51 34.31 -13.75
N GLY A 235 -9.95 33.74 -14.86
CA GLY A 235 -9.92 34.33 -16.19
C GLY A 235 -11.27 34.13 -16.84
N SER A 236 -12.11 35.17 -16.71
CA SER A 236 -13.33 35.46 -17.47
C SER A 236 -13.49 34.74 -18.82
N GLU A 237 -14.61 34.05 -18.99
CA GLU A 237 -15.65 34.33 -20.02
C GLU A 237 -17.05 34.00 -19.47
#